data_AF-A0A950J4Q9-F1
#
_entry.id   AF-A0A950J4Q9-F1
#
_cell.length_a   1.000
_cell.length_b   1.000
_cell.length_c   1.000
_cell.angle_alpha   90.00
_cell.angle_beta   90.00
_cell.angle_gamma   90.00
#
_symmetry.space_group_name_H-M   'P 1'
#
loop_
_entity.id
_entity.type
_entity.pdbx_description
1 polymer ?
#
loop_
_entity_poly.entity_id
_entity_poly.type
_entity_poly.pdbx_seq_one_letter_code
_entity_poly.pdbx_strand_id
1 'polypeptide(L)'
;MHKLGATIMLALGLIGAAPLRVGSDISYAPVEFYKPHSKVVQGLDYDLALAIGKQLGRSVQFNNHDFNSIMPALQSGQYDVVM
;
A
#
# COMPACT_ATOMS: atom_id res chain seq x y z
N MET A 1 18.03 13.76 47.18
CA MET A 1 17.51 15.03 46.64
C MET A 1 17.75 15.05 45.14
N HIS A 2 16.66 14.93 44.35
CA HIS A 2 16.45 15.58 43.04
C HIS A 2 17.49 15.28 41.92
N LYS A 3 17.17 14.68 40.76
CA LYS A 3 15.90 14.66 40.00
C LYS A 3 15.80 13.42 39.11
N LEU A 4 14.65 12.77 39.21
CA LEU A 4 14.06 11.86 38.23
C LEU A 4 13.82 12.64 36.93
N GLY A 5 14.45 12.22 35.83
CA GLY A 5 14.10 12.67 34.49
C GLY A 5 12.91 11.87 33.96
N ALA A 6 11.70 12.34 34.25
CA ALA A 6 10.53 12.06 33.41
C ALA A 6 10.90 12.45 31.96
N THR A 7 10.61 11.65 30.94
CA THR A 7 9.26 11.60 30.39
C THR A 7 9.13 10.37 29.49
N ILE A 8 8.23 9.49 29.89
CA ILE A 8 7.49 8.58 29.02
C ILE A 8 6.91 9.41 27.87
N MET A 9 7.41 9.23 26.65
CA MET A 9 6.62 9.55 25.46
C MET A 9 6.07 8.24 24.92
N LEU A 10 4.92 7.91 25.48
CA LEU A 10 3.88 7.05 24.95
C LEU A 10 3.74 7.24 23.43
N ALA A 11 4.46 6.46 22.63
CA ALA A 11 4.19 6.32 21.19
C ALA A 11 3.22 5.16 20.92
N LEU A 12 2.38 4.81 21.90
CA LEU A 12 1.26 3.89 21.73
C LEU A 12 0.02 4.55 21.08
N GLY A 13 0.15 5.78 20.57
CA GLY A 13 -1.00 6.62 20.20
C GLY A 13 -1.07 7.16 18.77
N LEU A 14 -0.15 6.80 17.86
CA LEU A 14 -0.19 7.21 16.45
C LEU A 14 0.08 6.05 15.49
N ILE A 15 -0.32 4.83 15.84
CA ILE A 15 -0.28 3.70 14.90
C ILE A 15 -1.46 3.89 13.94
N GLY A 16 -1.27 4.70 12.89
CA GLY A 16 -2.16 4.65 11.73
C GLY A 16 -2.23 3.21 11.21
N ALA A 17 -3.38 2.80 10.70
CA ALA A 17 -3.53 1.45 10.17
C ALA A 17 -2.45 1.16 9.11
N ALA A 18 -1.86 -0.05 9.14
CA ALA A 18 -0.85 -0.44 8.18
C ALA A 18 -1.36 -0.22 6.75
N PRO A 19 -0.51 0.19 5.78
CA PRO A 19 -0.94 0.40 4.41
C PRO A 19 -1.50 -0.90 3.79
N LEU A 20 -2.54 -0.78 2.98
CA LEU A 20 -3.01 -1.85 2.09
C LEU A 20 -1.96 -2.05 0.98
N ARG A 21 -1.28 -3.19 0.99
CA ARG A 21 -0.23 -3.52 0.03
C ARG A 21 -0.87 -4.22 -1.17
N VAL A 22 -0.93 -3.52 -2.29
CA VAL A 22 -1.46 -4.04 -3.54
C VAL A 22 -0.28 -4.37 -4.47
N GLY A 23 -0.26 -5.58 -5.00
CA GLY A 23 0.62 -5.97 -6.10
C GLY A 23 -0.16 -5.96 -7.41
N SER A 24 0.46 -5.49 -8.49
CA SER A 24 -0.15 -5.47 -9.82
C SER A 24 0.90 -5.43 -10.92
N ASP A 25 0.61 -5.95 -12.11
CA ASP A 25 1.50 -5.84 -13.28
C ASP A 25 1.15 -4.60 -14.10
N ILE A 26 1.76 -3.45 -13.77
CA ILE A 26 1.35 -2.12 -14.22
C ILE A 26 1.78 -1.89 -15.68
N SER A 27 1.02 -2.44 -16.61
CA SER A 27 1.31 -2.35 -18.05
C SER A 27 0.07 -2.36 -18.94
N TYR A 28 -1.14 -2.53 -18.38
CA TYR A 28 -2.36 -2.77 -19.14
C TYR A 28 -3.36 -1.62 -19.05
N ALA A 29 -3.30 -0.70 -20.01
CA ALA A 29 -4.33 0.34 -20.13
C ALA A 29 -5.66 -0.25 -20.64
N PRO A 30 -6.83 0.16 -20.10
CA PRO A 30 -7.05 1.23 -19.11
C PRO A 30 -7.13 0.74 -17.64
N VAL A 31 -6.72 -0.48 -17.34
CA VAL A 31 -6.96 -1.14 -16.06
C VAL A 31 -5.88 -0.78 -15.03
N GLU A 32 -4.61 -0.90 -15.37
CA GLU A 32 -3.47 -0.52 -14.54
C GLU A 32 -2.31 -0.06 -15.42
N PHE A 33 -1.96 1.23 -15.37
CA PHE A 33 -0.91 1.75 -16.24
C PHE A 33 -0.30 3.04 -15.69
N TYR A 34 0.90 3.36 -16.16
CA TYR A 34 1.53 4.64 -15.85
C TYR A 34 1.02 5.75 -16.77
N LYS A 35 0.81 6.95 -16.22
CA LYS A 35 0.62 8.17 -17.01
C LYS A 35 1.81 8.37 -17.95
N PRO A 36 1.59 8.86 -19.19
CA PRO A 36 2.66 9.09 -20.15
C PRO A 36 3.83 9.86 -19.56
N HIS A 37 5.05 9.34 -19.78
CA HIS A 37 6.29 9.96 -19.32
C HIS A 37 6.41 10.16 -17.80
N SER A 38 5.72 9.35 -16.99
CA SER A 38 5.79 9.45 -15.52
C SER A 38 5.76 8.07 -14.84
N LYS A 39 5.95 8.05 -13.52
CA LYS A 39 5.74 6.89 -12.65
C LYS A 39 4.42 6.96 -11.89
N VAL A 40 3.51 7.85 -12.27
CA VAL A 40 2.20 7.98 -11.65
C VAL A 40 1.27 6.90 -12.22
N VAL A 41 0.80 6.00 -11.37
CA VAL A 41 -0.15 4.94 -11.72
C VAL A 41 -1.56 5.53 -11.87
N GLN A 42 -2.34 5.00 -12.80
CA GLN A 42 -3.77 5.27 -12.99
C GLN A 42 -4.46 4.04 -13.61
N GLY A 43 -5.79 4.07 -13.64
CA GLY A 43 -6.61 3.01 -14.22
C GLY A 43 -7.63 2.46 -13.24
N LEU A 44 -8.47 1.55 -13.72
CA LEU A 44 -9.55 0.94 -12.94
C LEU A 44 -9.06 0.35 -11.61
N ASP A 45 -8.00 -0.45 -11.64
CA ASP A 45 -7.53 -1.18 -10.46
C ASP A 45 -6.87 -0.25 -9.44
N TYR A 46 -6.19 0.78 -9.93
CA TYR A 46 -5.66 1.83 -9.06
C TYR A 46 -6.79 2.58 -8.34
N ASP A 47 -7.82 2.99 -9.06
CA ASP A 47 -8.96 3.72 -8.48
C ASP A 47 -9.76 2.82 -7.51
N LEU A 48 -9.92 1.55 -7.84
CA LEU A 48 -10.56 0.57 -6.98
C LEU A 48 -9.74 0.31 -5.70
N ALA A 49 -8.41 0.16 -5.81
CA ALA A 49 -7.54 0.02 -4.65
C ALA A 49 -7.64 1.23 -3.70
N LEU A 50 -7.66 2.46 -4.25
CA LEU A 50 -7.87 3.68 -3.48
C LEU A 50 -9.21 3.70 -2.74
N ALA A 51 -10.29 3.29 -3.42
CA ALA A 51 -11.62 3.20 -2.81
C ALA A 51 -11.66 2.17 -1.67
N ILE A 52 -11.05 1.00 -1.87
CA ILE A 52 -10.92 -0.05 -0.84
C ILE A 52 -10.10 0.47 0.34
N GLY A 53 -8.94 1.07 0.10
CA GLY A 53 -8.09 1.64 1.16
C GLY A 53 -8.84 2.68 1.99
N LYS A 54 -9.60 3.57 1.34
CA LYS A 54 -10.46 4.56 2.01
C LYS A 54 -11.51 3.88 2.90
N GLN A 55 -12.20 2.85 2.41
CA GLN A 55 -13.20 2.13 3.19
C GLN A 55 -12.59 1.39 4.39
N LEU A 56 -11.36 0.90 4.25
CA LEU A 56 -10.62 0.23 5.31
C LEU A 56 -9.91 1.18 6.29
N GLY A 57 -9.88 2.49 6.00
CA GLY A 57 -9.08 3.45 6.77
C GLY A 57 -7.57 3.21 6.65
N ARG A 58 -7.12 2.62 5.54
CA ARG A 58 -5.71 2.27 5.25
C ARG A 58 -5.21 3.11 4.07
N SER A 59 -3.97 3.61 4.15
CA SER A 59 -3.30 4.15 2.96
C SER A 59 -3.02 3.02 1.97
N VAL A 60 -2.86 3.33 0.68
CA VAL A 60 -2.60 2.33 -0.37
C VAL A 60 -1.15 2.40 -0.82
N GLN A 61 -0.49 1.25 -0.85
CA GLN A 61 0.79 1.05 -1.54
C GLN A 61 0.53 0.19 -2.76
N PHE A 62 0.48 0.81 -3.93
CA PHE A 62 0.26 0.14 -5.21
C PHE A 62 1.62 -0.15 -5.87
N ASN A 63 2.01 -1.41 -5.92
CA ASN A 63 3.35 -1.84 -6.30
C ASN A 63 3.32 -2.61 -7.61
N ASN A 64 4.26 -2.26 -8.49
CA ASN A 64 4.50 -3.04 -9.69
C ASN A 64 5.16 -4.37 -9.35
N HIS A 65 4.64 -5.46 -9.90
CA HIS A 65 5.17 -6.80 -9.72
C HIS A 65 5.08 -7.60 -11.02
N ASP A 66 6.02 -8.51 -11.25
CA ASP A 66 5.99 -9.35 -12.45
C ASP A 66 4.83 -10.37 -12.39
N PHE A 67 4.04 -10.45 -13.46
CA PHE A 67 2.86 -11.31 -13.55
C PHE A 67 3.13 -12.78 -13.16
N ASN A 68 4.26 -13.36 -13.55
CA ASN A 68 4.56 -14.76 -13.28
C ASN A 68 4.86 -15.04 -11.80
N SER A 69 5.26 -14.01 -11.06
CA SER A 69 5.69 -14.12 -9.66
C SER A 69 4.75 -13.45 -8.65
N ILE A 70 3.65 -12.84 -9.11
CA ILE A 70 2.71 -12.11 -8.25
C ILE A 70 1.90 -13.05 -7.33
N MET A 71 1.55 -14.24 -7.80
CA MET A 71 0.82 -15.23 -7.01
C MET A 71 1.65 -15.76 -5.82
N PRO A 72 2.91 -16.18 -6.00
CA PRO A 72 3.81 -16.48 -4.87
C PRO A 72 3.98 -15.31 -3.90
N ALA A 73 4.09 -14.07 -4.41
CA ALA A 73 4.19 -12.86 -3.58
C ALA A 73 2.96 -12.69 -2.68
N LEU A 74 1.75 -12.87 -3.22
CA LEU A 74 0.52 -12.88 -2.42
C LEU A 74 0.54 -13.99 -1.36
N GLN A 75 0.87 -15.22 -1.75
CA GLN A 75 0.87 -16.39 -0.85
C GLN A 75 1.87 -16.26 0.30
N SER A 76 3.01 -15.61 0.06
CA SER A 76 4.02 -15.31 1.10
C SER A 76 3.66 -14.13 2.01
N GLY A 77 2.55 -13.43 1.72
CA GLY A 77 2.11 -12.26 2.49
C GLY A 77 2.86 -10.97 2.15
N GLN A 78 3.57 -10.91 1.02
CA GLN A 78 4.19 -9.67 0.53
C GLN A 78 3.11 -8.63 0.18
N TYR A 79 2.02 -9.08 -0.42
CA TYR A 79 0.83 -8.28 -0.74
C TYR A 79 -0.38 -8.76 0.03
N ASP A 80 -1.32 -7.84 0.29
CA ASP A 80 -2.61 -8.13 0.89
C ASP A 80 -3.64 -8.48 -0.20
N VAL A 81 -3.48 -7.89 -1.39
CA VAL A 81 -4.37 -8.02 -2.56
C VAL A 81 -3.52 -7.98 -3.83
N VAL A 82 -3.93 -8.74 -4.85
CA VAL A 82 -3.40 -8.62 -6.22
C VAL A 82 -4.52 -8.14 -7.14
N MET A 83 -4.16 -7.30 -8.10
CA MET A 83 -5.06 -6.72 -9.08
C MET A 83 -4.40 -6.85 -10.45
#